data_AF-A0A0B6TI76-F1
#
_entry.id   AF-A0A0B6TI76-F1
#
_cell.length_a   1.000
_cell.length_b   1.000
_cell.length_c   1.000
_cell.angle_alpha   90.00
_cell.angle_beta   90.00
_cell.angle_gamma   90.00
#
_symmetry.space_group_name_H-M   'P 1'
#
loop_
_entity.id
_entity.type
_entity.pdbx_description
1 polymer ?
#
loop_
_entity_poly.entity_id
_entity_poly.type
_entity_poly.pdbx_seq_one_letter_code
_entity_poly.pdbx_strand_id
1 'polypeptide(L)'
;MIFFYDRDCTFCRAAAGRLARLAPLIDVAPLPLRHHAVFRAGGVDELGHRAIGRALAVGGRDPWVRFAGRVLCLRPLDRVWGAAYRWVAANRGRLPVPREL
;
A
#
# COMPACT_ATOMS: atom_id res chain seq x y z
N MET A 1 -7.29 -8.09 10.52
CA MET A 1 -6.24 -7.07 10.26
C MET A 1 -6.76 -6.20 9.14
N ILE A 2 -6.62 -4.88 9.23
CA ILE A 2 -7.29 -3.97 8.31
C ILE A 2 -6.33 -2.92 7.76
N PHE A 3 -6.43 -2.69 6.45
CA PHE A 3 -5.71 -1.65 5.74
C PHE A 3 -6.66 -0.50 5.39
N PHE A 4 -6.37 0.67 5.93
CA PHE A 4 -7.09 1.90 5.64
C PHE A 4 -6.37 2.72 4.56
N TYR A 5 -7.14 3.19 3.59
CA TYR A 5 -6.66 4.09 2.54
C TYR A 5 -7.47 5.38 2.51
N ASP A 6 -6.89 6.44 1.96
CA ASP A 6 -7.59 7.71 1.75
C ASP A 6 -8.72 7.56 0.72
N ARG A 7 -9.96 7.73 1.19
CA ARG A 7 -11.17 7.61 0.38
C ARG A 7 -11.27 8.64 -0.73
N ASP A 8 -10.66 9.81 -0.55
CA ASP A 8 -10.73 10.96 -1.46
C ASP A 8 -9.59 10.94 -2.50
N CYS A 9 -8.65 10.01 -2.35
CA CYS A 9 -7.54 9.79 -3.28
C CYS A 9 -7.86 8.67 -4.28
N THR A 10 -8.11 9.02 -5.55
CA THR A 10 -8.40 8.07 -6.65
C THR A 10 -7.27 7.06 -6.88
N PHE A 11 -6.02 7.51 -6.81
CA PHE A 11 -4.85 6.62 -6.87
C PHE A 11 -4.84 5.61 -5.73
N CYS A 12 -5.13 6.07 -4.52
CA CYS A 12 -5.13 5.25 -3.30
C CYS A 12 -6.24 4.20 -3.37
N ARG A 13 -7.42 4.56 -3.89
CA ARG A 13 -8.51 3.63 -4.16
C ARG A 13 -8.12 2.53 -5.14
N ALA A 14 -7.51 2.89 -6.27
CA ALA A 14 -7.07 1.91 -7.25
C ALA A 14 -5.96 0.99 -6.69
N ALA A 15 -5.00 1.56 -5.94
CA ALA A 15 -3.95 0.78 -5.29
C ALA A 15 -4.51 -0.15 -4.21
N ALA A 16 -5.47 0.31 -3.41
CA ALA A 16 -6.16 -0.49 -2.40
C ALA A 16 -6.93 -1.67 -3.02
N GLY A 17 -7.57 -1.48 -4.18
CA GLY A 17 -8.21 -2.57 -4.93
C GLY A 17 -7.20 -3.63 -5.41
N ARG A 18 -6.00 -3.23 -5.83
CA ARG A 18 -4.92 -4.19 -6.13
C ARG A 18 -4.43 -4.89 -4.88
N LEU A 19 -4.28 -4.15 -3.77
CA LEU A 19 -3.86 -4.70 -2.49
C LEU A 19 -4.84 -5.78 -2.02
N ALA A 20 -6.15 -5.53 -2.10
CA ALA A 20 -7.17 -6.51 -1.73
C ALA A 20 -7.06 -7.82 -2.54
N ARG A 21 -6.70 -7.73 -3.83
CA ARG A 21 -6.47 -8.92 -4.68
C ARG A 21 -5.19 -9.67 -4.30
N LEU A 22 -4.11 -8.93 -4.03
CA LEU A 22 -2.80 -9.50 -3.71
C LEU A 22 -2.73 -10.04 -2.27
N ALA A 23 -3.47 -9.41 -1.36
CA ALA A 23 -3.49 -9.72 0.05
C ALA A 23 -4.93 -10.00 0.55
N PRO A 24 -5.54 -11.11 0.11
CA PRO A 24 -6.95 -11.41 0.43
C PRO A 24 -7.19 -11.78 1.90
N LEU A 25 -6.13 -11.98 2.70
CA LEU A 25 -6.24 -12.30 4.12
C LEU A 25 -6.32 -11.07 5.03
N ILE A 26 -6.42 -9.87 4.46
CA ILE A 26 -6.60 -8.62 5.20
C ILE A 26 -7.81 -7.85 4.65
N ASP A 27 -8.51 -7.18 5.55
CA ASP A 27 -9.62 -6.31 5.16
C ASP A 27 -9.05 -4.99 4.62
N VAL A 28 -9.74 -4.40 3.64
CA VAL A 28 -9.37 -3.10 3.07
C VAL A 28 -10.56 -2.16 3.17
N ALA A 29 -10.38 -1.02 3.84
CA ALA A 29 -11.46 -0.08 4.10
C ALA A 29 -11.08 1.38 3.80
N PRO A 30 -12.01 2.19 3.27
CA PRO A 30 -11.81 3.62 3.09
C PRO A 30 -11.90 4.38 4.43
N LEU A 31 -11.05 5.39 4.62
CA LEU A 31 -11.09 6.30 5.77
C LEU A 31 -10.68 7.71 5.29
N PRO A 32 -11.19 8.83 5.87
CA PRO A 32 -10.76 10.19 5.53
C PRO A 32 -9.35 10.49 6.08
N LEU A 33 -8.33 9.84 5.51
CA LEU A 33 -6.92 10.00 5.87
C LEU A 33 -6.30 11.11 5.04
N ARG A 34 -5.65 12.08 5.68
CA ARG A 34 -5.08 13.25 4.98
C ARG A 34 -3.67 13.06 4.44
N HIS A 35 -2.89 12.11 4.96
CA HIS A 35 -1.44 12.08 4.73
C HIS A 35 -0.83 10.72 4.41
N HIS A 36 -1.41 9.61 4.87
CA HIS A 36 -0.83 8.27 4.69
C HIS A 36 -1.85 7.16 4.90
N ALA A 37 -1.61 6.01 4.26
CA ALA A 37 -2.35 4.78 4.54
C ALA A 37 -1.95 4.19 5.90
N VAL A 38 -2.87 3.45 6.52
CA VAL A 38 -2.69 2.84 7.85
C VAL A 38 -2.96 1.35 7.76
N PHE A 39 -2.05 0.52 8.26
CA PHE A 39 -2.28 -0.90 8.44
C PHE A 39 -2.35 -1.21 9.93
N ARG A 40 -3.50 -1.70 10.38
CA ARG A 40 -3.77 -2.02 11.79
C ARG A 40 -3.76 -3.53 11.98
N ALA A 41 -2.81 -4.01 12.78
CA ALA A 41 -2.66 -5.42 13.11
C ALA A 41 -2.16 -5.58 14.56
N GLY A 42 -2.85 -6.40 15.36
CA GLY A 42 -2.40 -6.78 16.70
C GLY A 42 -2.15 -5.60 17.66
N GLY A 43 -2.92 -4.51 17.53
CA GLY A 43 -2.75 -3.31 18.36
C GLY A 43 -1.66 -2.33 17.90
N VAL A 44 -0.98 -2.62 16.77
CA VAL A 44 0.04 -1.75 16.18
C VAL A 44 -0.49 -1.13 14.88
N ASP A 45 -0.25 0.16 14.71
CA ASP A 45 -0.55 0.91 13.49
C ASP A 45 0.75 1.18 12.72
N GLU A 46 0.85 0.61 11.52
CA GLU A 46 1.94 0.86 10.57
C GLU A 46 1.47 1.88 9.53
N LEU A 47 2.33 2.85 9.19
CA LEU A 47 1.96 3.99 8.35
C LEU A 47 2.71 4.02 7.02
N GLY A 48 2.12 4.64 6.00
CA GLY A 48 2.79 4.92 4.73
C GLY A 48 3.20 3.67 3.96
N HIS A 49 4.43 3.63 3.44
CA HIS A 49 4.91 2.48 2.68
C HIS A 49 5.04 1.21 3.53
N ARG A 50 5.30 1.33 4.84
CA ARG A 50 5.36 0.19 5.76
C ARG A 50 4.01 -0.46 5.95
N ALA A 51 2.94 0.34 5.94
CA ALA A 51 1.58 -0.17 5.96
C ALA A 51 1.35 -1.16 4.81
N ILE A 52 1.77 -0.77 3.59
CA ILE A 52 1.62 -1.58 2.37
C ILE A 52 2.52 -2.82 2.43
N GLY A 53 3.78 -2.65 2.82
CA GLY A 53 4.74 -3.77 2.94
C GLY A 53 4.26 -4.81 3.94
N ARG A 54 3.79 -4.38 5.12
CA ARG A 54 3.24 -5.28 6.15
C ARG A 54 1.94 -5.94 5.71
N ALA A 55 1.04 -5.19 5.07
CA ALA A 55 -0.17 -5.73 4.47
C ALA A 55 0.12 -6.87 3.49
N LEU A 56 1.08 -6.70 2.58
CA LEU A 56 1.50 -7.74 1.64
C LEU A 56 2.23 -8.90 2.33
N ALA A 57 3.11 -8.60 3.29
CA ALA A 57 3.92 -9.61 3.98
C ALA A 57 3.07 -10.60 4.79
N VAL A 58 1.98 -10.11 5.39
CA VAL A 58 1.09 -10.91 6.25
C VAL A 58 -0.13 -11.39 5.48
N GLY A 59 -0.72 -10.52 4.66
CA GLY A 59 -1.97 -10.78 3.96
C GLY A 59 -1.81 -11.46 2.60
N GLY A 60 -0.60 -11.48 2.04
CA GLY A 60 -0.30 -11.93 0.68
C GLY A 60 -0.81 -13.34 0.38
N ARG A 61 -1.44 -13.51 -0.79
CA ARG A 61 -1.92 -14.80 -1.30
C ARG A 61 -0.76 -15.75 -1.57
N ASP A 62 0.26 -15.26 -2.27
CA ASP A 62 1.39 -16.08 -2.72
C ASP A 62 2.66 -15.84 -1.89
N PRO A 63 3.55 -16.85 -1.77
CA PRO A 63 4.83 -16.71 -1.08
C PRO A 63 5.69 -15.56 -1.63
N TRP A 64 5.64 -15.34 -2.94
CA TRP A 64 6.34 -14.23 -3.61
C TRP A 64 5.77 -12.86 -3.25
N VAL A 65 4.44 -12.74 -3.12
CA VAL A 65 3.78 -11.51 -2.68
C VAL A 65 4.17 -11.18 -1.23
N ARG A 66 4.20 -12.20 -0.37
CA ARG A 66 4.66 -12.05 1.02
C ARG A 66 6.12 -11.64 1.08
N PHE A 67 6.97 -12.24 0.23
CA PHE A 67 8.38 -11.88 0.13
C PHE A 67 8.56 -10.43 -0.34
N ALA A 68 7.87 -10.01 -1.40
CA ALA A 68 7.87 -8.63 -1.88
C ALA A 68 7.43 -7.63 -0.80
N GLY A 69 6.42 -7.99 -0.01
CA GLY A 69 5.99 -7.21 1.16
C GLY A 69 7.08 -7.05 2.21
N ARG A 70 7.85 -8.11 2.50
CA ARG A 70 9.01 -8.05 3.42
C ARG A 70 10.14 -7.19 2.85
N VAL A 71 10.39 -7.29 1.55
CA VAL A 71 11.40 -6.46 0.86
C VAL A 71 11.04 -4.98 0.92
N LEU A 72 9.75 -4.64 0.77
CA LEU A 72 9.22 -3.29 0.95
C LEU A 72 9.40 -2.73 2.37
N CYS A 73 9.63 -3.59 3.37
CA CYS A 73 9.94 -3.20 4.74
C CYS A 73 11.45 -3.05 5.02
N LEU A 74 12.34 -3.38 4.07
CA LEU A 74 13.79 -3.26 4.25
C LEU A 74 14.23 -1.79 4.12
N ARG A 75 14.80 -1.24 5.21
CA ARG A 75 15.35 0.13 5.32
C ARG A 75 16.25 0.62 4.17
N PRO A 76 17.13 -0.18 3.53
CA PRO A 76 17.96 0.34 2.43
C PRO A 76 17.16 0.73 1.18
N LEU A 77 15.93 0.21 1.02
CA LEU A 77 15.06 0.54 -0.12
C LEU A 77 14.30 1.86 0.06
N ASP A 78 14.28 2.44 1.27
CA ASP A 78 13.59 3.71 1.60
C ASP A 78 14.05 4.88 0.71
N ARG A 79 15.32 4.90 0.30
CA ARG A 79 15.86 5.99 -0.54
C ARG A 79 15.36 5.92 -1.98
N VAL A 80 15.30 4.70 -2.53
CA VAL A 80 14.83 4.43 -3.90
C VAL A 80 13.32 4.61 -3.97
N TRP A 81 12.60 4.13 -2.94
CA TRP A 81 11.16 4.27 -2.86
C TRP A 81 10.69 5.68 -2.52
N GLY A 82 11.46 6.44 -1.72
CA GLY A 82 11.21 7.87 -1.55
C GLY A 82 11.32 8.65 -2.86
N ALA A 83 12.25 8.28 -3.74
CA ALA A 83 12.36 8.87 -5.08
C ALA A 83 11.18 8.48 -5.98
N ALA A 84 10.82 7.19 -6.02
CA ALA A 84 9.66 6.72 -6.78
C ALA A 84 8.35 7.34 -6.27
N TYR A 85 8.15 7.42 -4.95
CA TYR A 85 6.98 8.02 -4.34
C TYR A 85 6.90 9.52 -4.60
N ARG A 86 8.03 10.26 -4.52
CA ARG A 86 8.08 11.68 -4.91
C ARG A 86 7.78 11.87 -6.39
N TRP A 87 8.26 10.98 -7.25
CA TRP A 87 7.99 11.01 -8.68
C TRP A 87 6.51 10.73 -8.99
N VAL A 88 5.92 9.73 -8.33
CA VAL A 88 4.47 9.42 -8.42
C VAL A 88 3.63 10.57 -7.87
N ALA A 89 4.02 11.18 -6.74
CA ALA A 89 3.33 12.31 -6.15
C ALA A 89 3.40 13.56 -7.04
N ALA A 90 4.56 13.82 -7.67
CA ALA A 90 4.75 14.91 -8.63
C ALA A 90 4.00 14.67 -9.95
N ASN A 91 3.87 13.41 -10.37
CA ASN A 91 3.16 13.01 -11.60
C ASN A 91 1.73 12.54 -11.36
N ARG A 92 1.14 12.76 -10.17
CA ARG A 92 -0.21 12.27 -9.82
C ARG A 92 -1.32 12.78 -10.73
N GLY A 93 -1.09 13.88 -11.46
CA GLY A 93 -2.00 14.43 -12.47
C GLY A 93 -1.83 13.86 -13.88
N ARG A 94 -0.80 13.04 -14.13
CA ARG A 94 -0.44 12.49 -15.46
C ARG A 94 -0.30 10.98 -15.49
N LEU A 95 -0.37 10.30 -14.35
CA LEU A 95 -0.27 8.85 -14.31
C LEU A 95 -1.52 8.22 -14.94
N PRO A 96 -1.38 7.41 -16.00
CA PRO A 96 -2.50 6.65 -16.52
C PRO A 96 -2.96 5.70 -15.43
N VAL A 97 -4.26 5.76 -15.11
CA VAL A 97 -4.94 4.77 -14.27
C VAL A 97 -4.61 3.41 -14.88
N PRO A 98 -3.96 2.47 -14.16
CA PRO A 98 -3.58 1.23 -14.79
C PRO A 98 -4.88 0.46 -15.03
N ARG A 99 -5.27 0.40 -16.30
CA ARG A 99 -6.47 -0.29 -16.76
C ARG A 99 -6.34 -1.77 -16.43
N GLU A 100 -7.48 -2.33 -16.07
CA GLU A 100 -7.68 -3.70 -15.65
C GLU A 100 -7.22 -4.65 -16.77
N LEU A 101 -6.26 -5.50 -16.42
CA LEU A 101 -6.01 -6.80 -17.03
C LEU A 101 -6.13 -7.83 -15.90
#